data_AF-A0A0N4YFR1-F1
#
_entry.id   AF-A0A0N4YFR1-F1
#
_cell.length_a   1.000
_cell.length_b   1.000
_cell.length_c   1.000
_cell.angle_alpha   90.00
_cell.angle_beta   90.00
_cell.angle_gamma   90.00
#
_symmetry.space_group_name_H-M   'P 1'
#
loop_
_entity.id
_entity.type
_entity.pdbx_description
1 polymer ?
#
loop_
_entity_poly.entity_id
_entity_poly.type
_entity_poly.pdbx_seq_one_letter_code
_entity_poly.pdbx_strand_id
1 'polypeptide(L)'
;MISTLPPAVKSLFPKENIEFADSITKEESEKTELQTTVCKRPYLYRVLVQVFNKHACFDEIGEMIEAVKEKSPELAKRMRVVLDGNCARLATLSPEAIAYSKKVVHFVTHVMCSLTLGKQFTVEKAEELHKEFHALPAADQAALKKANPDIQF
;
A
#
# COMPACT_ATOMS: atom_id res chain seq x y z
N MET A 1 11.38 -3.57 4.09
CA MET A 1 10.20 -3.51 5.00
C MET A 1 9.14 -4.51 4.58
N ILE A 2 8.86 -4.64 3.27
CA ILE A 2 7.92 -5.63 2.71
C ILE A 2 8.53 -7.04 2.62
N SER A 3 9.86 -7.17 2.50
CA SER A 3 10.54 -8.47 2.41
C SER A 3 10.38 -9.38 3.62
N THR A 4 10.00 -8.84 4.78
CA THR A 4 9.76 -9.58 6.03
C THR A 4 8.28 -9.93 6.23
N LEU A 5 7.41 -9.58 5.27
CA LEU A 5 5.98 -9.92 5.36
C LEU A 5 5.77 -11.42 5.21
N PRO A 6 4.80 -12.00 5.94
CA PRO A 6 4.35 -13.37 5.71
C PRO A 6 3.92 -13.57 4.25
N PRO A 7 4.13 -14.77 3.66
CA PRO A 7 3.80 -15.03 2.27
C PRO A 7 2.36 -14.68 1.88
N ALA A 8 1.38 -15.02 2.71
CA ALA A 8 -0.04 -14.73 2.48
C ALA A 8 -0.37 -13.23 2.48
N VAL A 9 0.43 -12.40 3.16
CA VAL A 9 0.25 -10.95 3.13
C VAL A 9 0.94 -10.38 1.89
N LYS A 10 2.17 -10.84 1.61
CA LYS A 10 2.98 -10.37 0.50
C LYS A 10 2.38 -10.70 -0.87
N SER A 11 1.70 -11.84 -1.00
CA SER A 11 1.02 -12.29 -2.22
C SER A 11 -0.04 -11.32 -2.73
N LEU A 12 -0.65 -10.54 -1.83
CA LEU A 12 -1.71 -9.58 -2.14
C LEU A 12 -1.19 -8.20 -2.55
N PHE A 13 0.13 -7.95 -2.51
CA PHE A 13 0.69 -6.64 -2.82
C PHE A 13 0.86 -6.46 -4.35
N PRO A 14 0.25 -5.42 -4.93
CA PRO A 14 0.61 -4.98 -6.28
C PRO A 14 2.08 -4.58 -6.37
N LYS A 15 2.69 -4.82 -7.52
CA LYS A 15 4.10 -4.50 -7.80
C LYS A 15 4.45 -3.05 -7.50
N GLU A 16 3.59 -2.10 -7.86
CA GLU A 16 3.79 -0.67 -7.59
C GLU A 16 3.86 -0.34 -6.10
N ASN A 17 3.12 -1.06 -5.24
CA ASN A 17 3.19 -0.89 -3.80
C ASN A 17 4.51 -1.43 -3.23
N ILE A 18 5.01 -2.53 -3.79
CA ILE A 18 6.31 -3.11 -3.42
C ILE A 18 7.44 -2.17 -3.83
N GLU A 19 7.44 -1.73 -5.09
CA GLU A 19 8.42 -0.81 -5.64
C GLU A 19 8.43 0.53 -4.89
N PHE A 20 7.25 1.05 -4.54
CA PHE A 20 7.15 2.24 -3.70
C PHE A 20 7.81 2.03 -2.36
N ALA A 21 7.48 0.94 -1.64
CA ALA A 21 8.07 0.69 -0.33
C ALA A 21 9.58 0.49 -0.37
N ASP A 22 10.10 -0.16 -1.43
CA ASP A 22 11.53 -0.35 -1.63
C ASP A 22 12.23 0.98 -2.03
N SER A 23 11.52 1.87 -2.74
CA SER A 23 12.01 3.21 -3.08
C SER A 23 12.09 4.15 -1.88
N ILE A 24 11.46 3.81 -0.74
CA ILE A 24 11.70 4.48 0.54
C ILE A 24 13.00 3.93 1.14
N THR A 25 14.13 4.17 0.46
CA THR A 25 15.46 3.70 0.86
C THR A 25 15.98 4.48 2.08
N LYS A 26 17.00 3.92 2.74
CA LYS A 26 17.69 4.55 3.89
C LYS A 26 18.40 5.87 3.52
N GLU A 27 18.80 6.07 2.27
CA GLU A 27 19.72 7.14 1.85
C GLU A 27 19.02 8.38 1.29
N GLU A 28 17.76 8.33 0.86
CA GLU A 28 17.01 9.54 0.44
C GLU A 28 16.49 10.36 1.64
N SER A 29 17.26 10.39 2.72
CA SER A 29 16.90 10.95 4.02
C SER A 29 17.75 12.13 4.49
N GLU A 30 18.81 12.46 3.78
CA GLU A 30 19.84 13.38 4.27
C GLU A 30 19.57 14.87 4.04
N LYS A 31 18.38 15.25 3.53
CA LYS A 31 17.96 16.66 3.50
C LYS A 31 17.10 17.02 4.72
N THR A 32 17.66 16.90 5.92
CA THR A 32 17.61 17.92 6.99
C THR A 32 18.31 17.38 8.24
N GLU A 33 19.45 17.97 8.55
CA GLU A 33 20.10 17.81 9.84
C GLU A 33 19.15 18.21 10.98
N LEU A 34 18.85 17.28 11.87
CA LEU A 34 18.82 17.59 13.30
C LEU A 34 19.30 16.36 14.07
N GLN A 35 20.53 16.47 14.57
CA GLN A 35 21.12 15.54 15.52
C GLN A 35 20.26 15.50 16.78
N THR A 36 19.40 14.49 16.91
CA THR A 36 18.99 13.97 18.20
C THR A 36 18.84 12.45 18.10
N THR A 37 19.41 11.80 19.11
CA THR A 37 19.95 10.45 19.12
C THR A 37 18.88 9.38 19.34
N VAL A 38 17.82 9.33 18.53
CA VAL A 38 16.79 8.29 18.62
C VAL A 38 16.30 7.90 17.22
N CYS A 39 16.58 6.66 16.80
CA CYS A 39 16.18 6.04 15.52
C CYS A 39 16.54 6.83 14.23
N LYS A 40 17.65 6.46 13.58
CA LYS A 40 18.01 6.87 12.20
C LYS A 40 17.01 6.31 11.17
N ARG A 41 15.78 6.82 11.14
CA ARG A 41 14.80 6.54 10.09
C ARG A 41 14.75 7.69 9.08
N PRO A 42 14.59 7.40 7.78
CA PRO A 42 14.62 8.40 6.71
C PRO A 42 13.70 9.61 6.89
N TYR A 43 14.05 10.79 6.36
CA TYR A 43 13.18 11.97 6.38
C TYR A 43 11.80 11.70 5.75
N LEU A 44 11.77 11.05 4.59
CA LEU A 44 10.52 10.64 3.93
C LEU A 44 9.69 9.69 4.79
N TYR A 45 10.36 8.79 5.51
CA TYR A 45 9.70 7.93 6.49
C TYR A 45 9.04 8.74 7.62
N ARG A 46 9.68 9.83 8.10
CA ARG A 46 9.08 10.72 9.10
C ARG A 46 7.84 11.45 8.55
N VAL A 47 7.86 11.87 7.29
CA VAL A 47 6.69 12.47 6.62
C VAL A 47 5.53 11.47 6.60
N LEU A 48 5.77 10.22 6.19
CA LEU A 48 4.74 9.18 6.19
C LEU A 48 4.22 8.89 7.60
N VAL A 49 5.08 8.82 8.62
CA VAL A 49 4.65 8.65 10.03
C VAL A 49 3.72 9.78 10.48
N GLN A 50 4.02 11.03 10.11
CA GLN A 50 3.17 12.17 10.49
C GLN A 50 1.79 12.12 9.82
N VAL A 51 1.74 11.70 8.56
CA VAL A 51 0.49 11.68 7.78
C VAL A 51 -0.35 10.43 8.10
N PHE A 52 0.25 9.26 8.19
CA PHE A 52 -0.47 8.00 8.46
C PHE A 52 -1.03 7.92 9.88
N ASN A 53 -0.57 8.75 10.81
CA ASN A 53 -1.24 8.91 12.10
C ASN A 53 -2.60 9.63 12.00
N LYS A 54 -2.86 10.34 10.89
CA LYS A 54 -4.09 11.10 10.66
C LYS A 54 -5.03 10.43 9.65
N HIS A 55 -4.49 9.70 8.69
CA HIS A 55 -5.23 9.05 7.61
C HIS A 55 -4.90 7.56 7.61
N ALA A 56 -5.92 6.70 7.71
CA ALA A 56 -5.72 5.26 7.89
C ALA A 56 -6.61 4.37 7.01
N CYS A 57 -7.39 4.96 6.10
CA CYS A 57 -8.27 4.19 5.21
C CYS A 57 -8.12 4.53 3.72
N PHE A 58 -8.61 3.62 2.87
CA PHE A 58 -8.54 3.72 1.40
C PHE A 58 -9.20 5.00 0.86
N ASP A 59 -10.34 5.40 1.43
CA ASP A 59 -11.08 6.59 0.98
C ASP A 59 -10.31 7.90 1.26
N GLU A 60 -9.36 7.87 2.19
CA GLU A 60 -8.51 9.00 2.57
C GLU A 60 -7.18 9.02 1.80
N ILE A 61 -6.89 8.07 0.90
CA ILE A 61 -5.59 8.04 0.18
C ILE A 61 -5.38 9.33 -0.62
N GLY A 62 -6.43 9.89 -1.21
CA GLY A 62 -6.35 11.18 -1.91
C GLY A 62 -5.93 12.32 -0.98
N GLU A 63 -6.54 12.41 0.19
CA GLU A 63 -6.24 13.42 1.21
C GLU A 63 -4.84 13.21 1.82
N MET A 64 -4.47 11.95 2.04
CA MET A 64 -3.15 11.53 2.48
C MET A 64 -2.07 11.99 1.50
N ILE A 65 -2.30 11.87 0.18
CA ILE A 65 -1.35 12.34 -0.83
C ILE A 65 -1.20 13.86 -0.77
N GLU A 66 -2.29 14.61 -0.62
CA GLU A 66 -2.20 16.08 -0.50
C GLU A 66 -1.49 16.50 0.79
N ALA A 67 -1.73 15.83 1.92
CA ALA A 67 -1.00 16.08 3.17
C ALA A 67 0.51 15.74 3.06
N VAL A 68 0.87 14.70 2.29
CA VAL A 68 2.28 14.40 1.99
C VAL A 68 2.88 15.46 1.07
N LYS A 69 2.13 15.97 0.09
CA LYS A 69 2.59 16.95 -0.90
C LYS A 69 3.04 18.26 -0.27
N GLU A 70 2.37 18.70 0.80
CA GLU A 70 2.76 19.87 1.59
C GLU A 70 4.16 19.73 2.22
N LYS A 71 4.59 18.50 2.51
CA LYS A 71 5.86 18.20 3.19
C LYS A 71 6.94 17.68 2.25
N SER A 72 6.54 16.97 1.20
CA SER A 72 7.41 16.33 0.22
C SER A 72 6.67 16.11 -1.11
N PRO A 73 6.75 17.09 -2.05
CA PRO A 73 6.09 16.99 -3.35
C PRO A 73 6.52 15.77 -4.17
N GLU A 74 7.82 15.42 -4.16
CA GLU A 74 8.32 14.25 -4.88
C GLU A 74 7.82 12.93 -4.29
N LEU A 75 7.66 12.83 -2.97
CA LEU A 75 7.06 11.66 -2.34
C LEU A 75 5.57 11.55 -2.69
N ALA A 76 4.84 12.66 -2.65
CA ALA A 76 3.43 12.70 -3.05
C ALA A 76 3.25 12.30 -4.51
N LYS A 77 4.16 12.74 -5.41
CA LYS A 77 4.18 12.32 -6.81
C LYS A 77 4.35 10.80 -6.94
N ARG A 78 5.28 10.19 -6.18
CA ARG A 78 5.42 8.72 -6.14
C ARG A 78 4.16 8.03 -5.64
N MET A 79 3.54 8.53 -4.56
CA MET A 79 2.29 7.97 -4.04
C MET A 79 1.13 8.09 -5.04
N ARG A 80 1.07 9.19 -5.80
CA ARG A 80 0.08 9.38 -6.87
C ARG A 80 0.24 8.34 -7.97
N VAL A 81 1.48 8.05 -8.39
CA VAL A 81 1.75 6.98 -9.37
C VAL A 81 1.25 5.62 -8.88
N VAL A 82 1.45 5.30 -7.60
CA VAL A 82 0.92 4.05 -6.99
C VAL A 82 -0.61 4.03 -7.00
N LEU A 83 -1.26 5.14 -6.65
CA LEU A 83 -2.73 5.24 -6.68
C LEU A 83 -3.27 5.08 -8.10
N ASP A 84 -2.65 5.76 -9.08
CA ASP A 84 -3.09 5.72 -10.48
C ASP A 84 -2.92 4.30 -11.07
N GLY A 85 -1.83 3.61 -10.76
CA GLY A 85 -1.61 2.20 -11.13
C GLY A 85 -2.67 1.28 -10.53
N ASN A 86 -2.96 1.44 -9.24
CA ASN A 86 -4.02 0.68 -8.56
C ASN A 86 -5.41 0.95 -9.16
N CYS A 87 -5.72 2.20 -9.51
CA CYS A 87 -6.98 2.54 -10.17
C CYS A 87 -7.08 1.93 -11.58
N ALA A 88 -6.00 1.91 -12.35
CA ALA A 88 -5.98 1.33 -13.69
C ALA A 88 -6.34 -0.16 -13.70
N ARG A 89 -5.97 -0.90 -12.65
CA ARG A 89 -6.33 -2.33 -12.45
C ARG A 89 -7.82 -2.58 -12.33
N LEU A 90 -8.63 -1.54 -12.04
CA LEU A 90 -10.07 -1.66 -11.85
C LEU A 90 -10.89 -1.46 -13.15
N ALA A 91 -10.28 -0.89 -14.19
CA ALA A 91 -11.02 -0.32 -15.33
C ALA A 91 -11.86 -1.33 -16.13
N THR A 92 -11.52 -2.62 -16.07
CA THR A 92 -12.17 -3.69 -16.86
C THR A 92 -12.90 -4.71 -16.00
N LEU A 93 -12.99 -4.46 -14.70
CA LEU A 93 -13.56 -5.39 -13.73
C LEU A 93 -15.08 -5.20 -13.59
N SER A 94 -15.78 -6.27 -13.22
CA SER A 94 -17.19 -6.22 -12.83
C SER A 94 -17.34 -5.45 -11.50
N PRO A 95 -18.55 -4.98 -11.14
CA PRO A 95 -18.78 -4.35 -9.84
C PRO A 95 -18.39 -5.23 -8.63
N GLU A 96 -18.58 -6.55 -8.73
CA GLU A 96 -18.23 -7.50 -7.67
C GLU A 96 -16.71 -7.64 -7.55
N ALA A 97 -16.01 -7.80 -8.67
CA ALA A 97 -14.55 -7.83 -8.70
C ALA A 97 -13.94 -6.50 -8.21
N ILE A 98 -14.53 -5.34 -8.56
CA ILE A 98 -14.12 -4.03 -8.04
C ILE A 98 -14.30 -3.96 -6.51
N ALA A 99 -15.43 -4.44 -5.99
CA ALA A 99 -15.69 -4.45 -4.56
C ALA A 99 -14.65 -5.30 -3.81
N TYR A 100 -14.31 -6.48 -4.35
CA TYR A 100 -13.22 -7.30 -3.83
C TYR A 100 -11.86 -6.58 -3.91
N SER A 101 -11.49 -6.02 -5.06
CA SER A 101 -10.23 -5.29 -5.23
C SER A 101 -10.08 -4.14 -4.24
N LYS A 102 -11.15 -3.39 -3.96
CA LYS A 102 -11.13 -2.33 -2.94
C LYS A 102 -10.79 -2.86 -1.55
N LYS A 103 -11.28 -4.04 -1.16
CA LYS A 103 -10.91 -4.68 0.12
C LYS A 103 -9.42 -5.02 0.16
N VAL A 104 -8.88 -5.57 -0.94
CA VAL A 104 -7.45 -5.89 -1.06
C VAL A 104 -6.60 -4.62 -0.94
N VAL A 105 -6.93 -3.56 -1.68
CA VAL A 105 -6.17 -2.29 -1.62
C VAL A 105 -6.28 -1.63 -0.23
N HIS A 106 -7.45 -1.70 0.41
CA HIS A 106 -7.60 -1.24 1.79
C HIS A 106 -6.69 -2.01 2.75
N PHE A 107 -6.66 -3.34 2.64
CA PHE A 107 -5.78 -4.19 3.45
C PHE A 107 -4.30 -3.87 3.21
N VAL A 108 -3.87 -3.78 1.95
CA VAL A 108 -2.48 -3.42 1.59
C VAL A 108 -2.10 -2.04 2.17
N THR A 109 -2.98 -1.05 2.02
CA THR A 109 -2.80 0.30 2.61
C THR A 109 -2.65 0.21 4.13
N HIS A 110 -3.51 -0.57 4.80
CA HIS A 110 -3.44 -0.77 6.24
C HIS A 110 -2.12 -1.42 6.69
N VAL A 111 -1.64 -2.45 5.98
CA VAL A 111 -0.36 -3.10 6.27
C VAL A 111 0.80 -2.12 6.08
N MET A 112 0.82 -1.36 4.97
CA MET A 112 1.86 -0.35 4.72
C MET A 112 1.87 0.75 5.79
N CYS A 113 0.70 1.22 6.20
CA CYS A 113 0.56 2.18 7.29
C CYS A 113 1.07 1.59 8.61
N SER A 114 0.69 0.35 8.92
CA SER A 114 1.09 -0.31 10.16
C SER A 114 2.60 -0.54 10.23
N LEU A 115 3.21 -1.05 9.16
CA LEU A 115 4.66 -1.18 9.06
C LEU A 115 5.37 0.17 9.22
N THR A 116 4.83 1.22 8.60
CA THR A 116 5.36 2.58 8.70
C THR A 116 5.17 3.19 10.09
N LEU A 117 4.15 2.81 10.85
CA LEU A 117 3.94 3.30 12.21
C LEU A 117 4.56 2.39 13.28
N GLY A 118 5.13 1.24 12.89
CA GLY A 118 5.57 0.21 13.83
C GLY A 118 4.41 -0.44 14.60
N LYS A 119 3.21 -0.44 14.03
CA LYS A 119 2.00 -1.09 14.58
C LYS A 119 1.93 -2.54 14.10
N GLN A 120 1.26 -3.37 14.89
CA GLN A 120 0.93 -4.73 14.49
C GLN A 120 -0.18 -4.73 13.44
N PHE A 121 -0.19 -5.76 12.59
CA PHE A 121 -1.27 -6.07 11.65
C PHE A 121 -1.52 -7.59 11.71
N THR A 122 -2.71 -8.01 11.27
CA THR A 122 -3.16 -9.41 11.32
C THR A 122 -2.95 -10.12 9.99
N VAL A 123 -2.52 -11.38 10.05
CA VAL A 123 -2.35 -12.24 8.87
C VAL A 123 -3.69 -12.88 8.49
N GLU A 124 -4.56 -13.08 9.47
CA GLU A 124 -5.90 -13.65 9.34
C GLU A 124 -6.73 -12.91 8.30
N LYS A 125 -6.60 -11.57 8.23
CA LYS A 125 -7.31 -10.76 7.24
C LYS A 125 -6.83 -11.05 5.81
N ALA A 126 -5.55 -11.36 5.61
CA ALA A 126 -5.06 -11.79 4.30
C ALA A 126 -5.62 -13.16 3.91
N GLU A 127 -5.65 -14.11 4.86
CA GLU A 127 -6.24 -15.43 4.64
C GLU A 127 -7.73 -15.36 4.32
N GLU A 128 -8.47 -14.46 4.95
CA GLU A 128 -9.87 -14.17 4.60
C GLU A 128 -9.98 -13.65 3.16
N LEU A 129 -9.11 -12.73 2.72
CA LEU A 129 -9.12 -12.22 1.35
C LEU A 129 -8.80 -13.30 0.31
N HIS A 130 -7.93 -14.25 0.63
CA HIS A 130 -7.69 -15.44 -0.20
C HIS A 130 -8.93 -16.33 -0.31
N LYS A 131 -9.62 -16.57 0.82
CA LYS A 131 -10.88 -17.34 0.84
C LYS A 131 -11.98 -16.63 0.07
N GLU A 132 -12.11 -15.32 0.25
CA GLU A 132 -13.08 -14.48 -0.47
C GLU A 132 -12.82 -14.53 -1.99
N PHE A 133 -11.57 -14.49 -2.44
CA PHE A 133 -11.24 -14.64 -3.86
C PHE A 133 -11.76 -15.96 -4.44
N HIS A 134 -11.51 -17.07 -3.75
CA HIS A 134 -11.96 -18.39 -4.20
C HIS A 134 -13.48 -18.56 -4.19
N ALA A 135 -14.20 -17.72 -3.44
CA ALA A 135 -15.66 -17.68 -3.42
C ALA A 135 -16.28 -16.85 -4.56
N LEU A 136 -15.48 -16.04 -5.26
CA LEU A 136 -15.96 -15.24 -6.40
C LEU A 136 -16.35 -16.12 -7.60
N PRO A 137 -17.23 -15.63 -8.50
CA PRO A 137 -17.48 -16.28 -9.78
C PRO A 137 -16.19 -16.52 -10.57
N ALA A 138 -16.11 -17.66 -11.29
CA ALA A 138 -14.92 -18.02 -12.07
C ALA A 138 -14.52 -16.95 -13.10
N ALA A 139 -15.49 -16.25 -13.68
CA ALA A 139 -15.26 -15.13 -14.59
C ALA A 139 -14.54 -13.96 -13.90
N ASP A 140 -14.94 -13.64 -12.67
CA ASP A 140 -14.30 -12.57 -11.88
C ASP A 140 -12.92 -12.98 -11.39
N GLN A 141 -12.73 -14.24 -10.98
CA GLN A 141 -11.40 -14.76 -10.64
C GLN A 141 -10.43 -14.63 -11.83
N ALA A 142 -10.90 -14.97 -13.04
CA ALA A 142 -10.10 -14.86 -14.25
C ALA A 142 -9.81 -13.39 -14.63
N ALA A 143 -10.80 -12.50 -14.51
CA ALA A 143 -10.64 -11.08 -14.77
C ALA A 143 -9.65 -10.44 -13.79
N LEU A 144 -9.75 -10.75 -12.51
CA LEU A 144 -8.84 -10.29 -11.46
C LEU A 144 -7.40 -10.75 -11.71
N LYS A 145 -7.18 -12.04 -12.02
CA LYS A 145 -5.86 -12.58 -12.37
C LYS A 145 -5.28 -11.92 -13.64
N LYS A 146 -6.13 -11.64 -14.64
CA LYS A 146 -5.70 -10.97 -15.87
C LYS A 146 -5.31 -9.51 -15.62
N ALA A 147 -6.07 -8.79 -14.81
CA ALA A 147 -5.79 -7.41 -14.45
C ALA A 147 -4.61 -7.27 -13.49
N ASN A 148 -4.29 -8.34 -12.73
CA ASN A 148 -3.27 -8.36 -11.70
C ASN A 148 -2.35 -9.58 -11.82
N PRO A 149 -1.55 -9.70 -12.90
CA PRO A 149 -0.73 -10.87 -13.15
C PRO A 149 0.41 -11.07 -12.12
N ASP A 150 0.71 -10.01 -11.36
CA ASP A 150 1.71 -9.95 -10.30
C ASP A 150 1.17 -10.36 -8.91
N ILE A 151 -0.16 -10.40 -8.74
CA ILE A 151 -0.81 -10.75 -7.48
C ILE A 151 -1.13 -12.24 -7.46
N GLN A 152 -0.82 -12.90 -6.35
CA GLN A 152 -1.15 -14.30 -6.13
C GLN A 152 -2.39 -14.38 -5.24
N PHE A 153 -3.58 -14.38 -5.85
CA PHE A 153 -4.86 -14.53 -5.14
C PHE A 153 -5.13 -15.95 -4.65
#